data_AF-A0A388LTF7-F1
#
_entry.id   AF-A0A388LTF7-F1
#
_cell.length_a   1.000
_cell.length_b   1.000
_cell.length_c   1.000
_cell.angle_alpha   90.00
_cell.angle_beta   90.00
_cell.angle_gamma   90.00
#
_symmetry.space_group_name_H-M   'P 1'
#
loop_
_entity.id
_entity.type
_entity.pdbx_description
1 polymer ?
#
loop_
_entity_poly.entity_id
_entity_poly.type
_entity_poly.pdbx_seq_one_letter_code
_entity_poly.pdbx_strand_id
1 'polypeptide(L)'
;MASGGVGSEAQGLALSAVLRLAVVAALALGYGGQTATATAESQLAEAINSTATAKKSPVLVTITEDIVLSKALPLILGPVHIKGACPGRKCVVDGGGKFGIFQAYALPPRCAVTIENLSLINAKKGAVYSTCDLRVINVHFKRNNGQSALSLGLGAAFWHVEDCLFETNSASGSGGGIFVSSFGQGRIVRTTFKSNKAGEDGGAVRIFTHGNSAGYVFDRVIFDSNTAGKRGGAVFVSGTIDAPVKVLVSRSRFLNNVAAGGAGGALALTVGTDARICDTSVAGGGNRAKGDQGNDVALLNGNYHPLMLVYFCPAKPDNLSLYVTPALNPPIVRYNSQVCTLRNVQRQYYYSTSL
;
A
#
# COMPACT_ATOMS: atom_id res chain seq x y z
N MET A 1 51.74 -27.38 37.51
CA MET A 1 51.16 -28.56 38.19
C MET A 1 49.65 -28.42 38.18
N ALA A 2 48.97 -29.57 38.17
CA ALA A 2 47.60 -29.83 37.71
C ALA A 2 46.45 -29.02 38.34
N SER A 3 45.41 -28.81 37.55
CA SER A 3 44.02 -29.27 37.74
C SER A 3 43.19 -28.62 36.62
N GLY A 4 42.27 -29.27 35.90
CA GLY A 4 41.34 -30.34 36.24
C GLY A 4 39.98 -29.84 35.74
N GLY A 5 39.38 -30.53 34.77
CA GLY A 5 38.21 -30.02 34.04
C GLY A 5 36.86 -30.13 34.76
N VAL A 6 35.82 -29.87 33.97
CA VAL A 6 34.39 -30.27 34.05
C VAL A 6 33.47 -29.04 33.97
N GLY A 7 32.50 -29.07 33.05
CA GLY A 7 31.42 -28.08 33.02
C GLY A 7 30.71 -28.01 31.66
N SER A 8 29.81 -28.94 31.42
CA SER A 8 28.91 -29.05 30.27
C SER A 8 27.83 -27.98 30.23
N GLU A 9 27.20 -27.87 29.06
CA GLU A 9 25.79 -27.50 28.85
C GLU A 9 25.34 -26.05 29.13
N ALA A 10 25.14 -25.31 28.03
CA ALA A 10 23.83 -24.70 27.75
C ALA A 10 23.73 -24.43 26.24
N GLN A 11 23.50 -25.50 25.45
CA GLN A 11 22.87 -25.33 24.14
C GLN A 11 21.44 -24.83 24.39
N GLY A 12 21.26 -23.52 24.32
CA GLY A 12 19.94 -22.90 24.26
C GLY A 12 19.25 -23.30 22.96
N LEU A 13 18.54 -24.42 22.98
CA LEU A 13 17.51 -24.78 22.02
C LEU A 13 16.49 -23.63 21.99
N ALA A 14 16.64 -22.73 21.03
CA ALA A 14 15.59 -21.79 20.69
C ALA A 14 14.43 -22.60 20.10
N LEU A 15 13.45 -22.94 20.94
CA LEU A 15 12.16 -23.44 20.48
C LEU A 15 11.54 -22.36 19.58
N SER A 16 11.61 -22.55 18.26
CA SER A 16 10.76 -21.81 17.33
C SER A 16 9.33 -22.27 17.62
N ALA A 17 8.53 -21.42 18.24
CA ALA A 17 7.10 -21.65 18.37
C ALA A 17 6.46 -21.52 16.97
N VAL A 18 6.46 -22.62 16.23
CA VAL A 18 5.69 -22.77 15.00
C VAL A 18 4.27 -23.08 15.42
N LEU A 19 3.47 -22.04 15.67
CA LEU A 19 2.03 -22.22 15.86
C LEU A 19 1.40 -22.39 14.46
N ARG A 20 1.36 -23.63 13.96
CA ARG A 20 0.52 -24.00 12.81
C ARG A 20 -0.92 -24.13 13.29
N LEU A 21 -1.66 -23.02 13.39
CA LEU A 21 -3.11 -23.12 13.42
C LEU A 21 -3.59 -23.46 12.01
N ALA A 22 -3.75 -24.75 11.73
CA ALA A 22 -4.63 -25.19 10.67
C ALA A 22 -6.05 -25.09 11.24
N VAL A 23 -6.87 -24.18 10.72
CA VAL A 23 -8.31 -24.14 11.02
C VAL A 23 -8.94 -25.38 10.36
N VAL A 24 -8.92 -26.49 11.09
CA VAL A 24 -9.63 -27.72 10.78
C VAL A 24 -10.90 -27.71 11.62
N ALA A 25 -12.05 -27.67 10.97
CA ALA A 25 -13.34 -27.86 11.61
C ALA A 25 -13.30 -29.14 12.46
N ALA A 26 -13.51 -28.99 13.77
CA ALA A 26 -13.46 -30.11 14.70
C ALA A 26 -14.56 -31.14 14.39
N LEU A 27 -14.17 -32.33 13.96
CA LEU A 27 -14.99 -33.53 14.12
C LEU A 27 -14.94 -33.92 15.60
N ALA A 28 -15.99 -33.55 16.34
CA ALA A 28 -16.16 -33.94 17.72
C ALA A 28 -16.49 -35.44 17.80
N LEU A 29 -15.58 -36.24 18.36
CA LEU A 29 -15.91 -37.51 18.99
C LEU A 29 -15.76 -37.34 20.50
N GLY A 30 -16.91 -37.33 21.19
CA GLY A 30 -17.14 -37.74 22.57
C GLY A 30 -16.24 -37.14 23.67
N TYR A 31 -16.76 -36.19 24.44
CA TYR A 31 -17.07 -36.33 25.87
C TYR A 31 -17.69 -35.01 26.37
N GLY A 32 -18.69 -35.14 27.23
CA GLY A 32 -19.58 -34.07 27.67
C GLY A 32 -18.87 -32.88 28.33
N GLY A 33 -18.96 -31.74 27.66
CA GLY A 33 -18.63 -30.41 28.13
C GLY A 33 -18.77 -29.50 26.92
N GLN A 34 -19.78 -28.62 26.88
CA GLN A 34 -19.94 -27.66 25.79
C GLN A 34 -18.80 -26.64 25.85
N THR A 35 -17.62 -27.01 25.37
CA THR A 35 -16.63 -26.05 24.94
C THR A 35 -17.19 -25.46 23.65
N ALA A 36 -17.71 -24.24 23.71
CA ALA A 36 -18.11 -23.52 22.52
C ALA A 36 -16.92 -23.52 21.55
N THR A 37 -17.09 -24.14 20.38
CA THR A 37 -16.07 -24.18 19.35
C THR A 37 -15.71 -22.74 18.97
N ALA A 38 -14.45 -22.36 19.16
CA ALA A 38 -13.97 -21.03 18.81
C ALA A 38 -14.30 -20.73 17.34
N THR A 39 -14.96 -19.59 17.09
CA THR A 39 -15.29 -19.14 15.73
C THR A 39 -14.02 -18.69 15.00
N ALA A 40 -14.03 -18.72 13.67
CA ALA A 40 -12.92 -18.20 12.86
C ALA A 40 -12.54 -16.74 13.22
N GLU A 41 -13.52 -15.90 13.55
CA GLU A 41 -13.27 -14.52 14.04
C GLU A 41 -12.49 -14.52 15.36
N SER A 42 -12.90 -15.36 16.34
CA SER A 42 -12.22 -15.44 17.64
C SER A 42 -10.80 -15.98 17.53
N GLN A 43 -10.57 -16.99 16.67
CA GLN A 43 -9.25 -17.55 16.40
C GLN A 43 -8.33 -16.54 15.71
N LEU A 44 -8.84 -15.79 14.74
CA LEU A 44 -8.10 -14.69 14.10
C LEU A 44 -7.71 -13.62 15.13
N ALA A 45 -8.64 -13.23 16.00
CA ALA A 45 -8.38 -12.24 17.05
C ALA A 45 -7.31 -12.73 18.04
N GLU A 46 -7.35 -13.99 18.48
CA GLU A 46 -6.35 -14.58 19.36
C GLU A 46 -4.96 -14.63 18.71
N ALA A 47 -4.89 -15.03 17.44
CA ALA A 47 -3.64 -15.03 16.69
C ALA A 47 -3.04 -13.63 16.57
N ILE A 48 -3.87 -12.60 16.30
CA ILE A 48 -3.42 -11.21 16.26
C ILE A 48 -2.88 -10.76 17.63
N ASN A 49 -3.56 -11.08 18.74
CA ASN A 49 -3.08 -10.76 20.08
C ASN A 49 -1.70 -11.38 20.38
N SER A 50 -1.46 -12.61 19.90
CA SER A 50 -0.17 -13.29 20.09
C SER A 50 1.01 -12.59 19.41
N THR A 51 0.76 -11.68 18.46
CA THR A 51 1.82 -10.91 17.79
C THR A 51 2.59 -10.02 18.75
N ALA A 52 1.99 -9.58 19.86
CA ALA A 52 2.63 -8.69 20.83
C ALA A 52 3.88 -9.31 21.50
N THR A 53 3.99 -10.64 21.54
CA THR A 53 5.12 -11.36 22.13
C THR A 53 6.04 -11.99 21.08
N ALA A 54 5.71 -11.87 19.79
CA ALA A 54 6.51 -12.40 18.69
C ALA A 54 7.75 -11.53 18.44
N LYS A 55 8.95 -12.08 18.70
CA LYS A 55 10.22 -11.33 18.60
C LYS A 55 11.11 -11.70 17.41
N LYS A 56 11.07 -12.96 16.97
CA LYS A 56 12.02 -13.49 15.94
C LYS A 56 11.35 -13.96 14.66
N SER A 57 10.12 -14.47 14.75
CA SER A 57 9.41 -15.05 13.61
C SER A 57 7.99 -14.50 13.56
N PRO A 58 7.42 -14.31 12.37
CA PRO A 58 6.05 -13.86 12.24
C PRO A 58 5.08 -14.90 12.78
N VAL A 59 4.02 -14.43 13.43
CA VAL A 59 2.84 -15.27 13.68
C VAL A 59 2.22 -15.62 12.34
N LEU A 60 1.98 -16.90 12.07
CA LEU A 60 1.39 -17.38 10.83
C LEU A 60 -0.11 -17.62 11.03
N VAL A 61 -0.93 -16.98 10.21
CA VAL A 61 -2.39 -17.09 10.24
C VAL A 61 -2.88 -17.58 8.89
N THR A 62 -3.58 -18.72 8.88
CA THR A 62 -4.24 -19.25 7.68
C THR A 62 -5.75 -19.16 7.85
N ILE A 63 -6.39 -18.34 7.03
CA ILE A 63 -7.84 -18.20 6.96
C ILE A 63 -8.35 -19.19 5.91
N THR A 64 -9.25 -20.09 6.28
CA THR A 64 -9.80 -21.16 5.40
C THR A 64 -11.28 -21.00 5.09
N GLU A 65 -11.94 -20.04 5.74
CA GLU A 65 -13.36 -19.71 5.57
C GLU A 65 -13.57 -18.19 5.61
N ASP A 66 -14.77 -17.73 5.26
CA ASP A 66 -15.09 -16.30 5.31
C ASP A 66 -15.35 -15.84 6.75
N ILE A 67 -14.86 -14.65 7.08
CA ILE A 67 -15.01 -14.04 8.40
C ILE A 67 -15.78 -12.74 8.23
N VAL A 68 -16.93 -12.62 8.91
CA VAL A 68 -17.65 -11.34 9.05
C VAL A 68 -17.42 -10.82 10.46
N LEU A 69 -16.84 -9.63 10.57
CA LEU A 69 -16.50 -9.05 11.87
C LEU A 69 -17.75 -8.63 12.62
N SER A 70 -17.93 -9.20 13.82
CA SER A 70 -18.95 -8.79 14.79
C SER A 70 -18.40 -7.73 15.75
N LYS A 71 -17.07 -7.61 15.86
CA LYS A 71 -16.35 -6.64 16.68
C LYS A 71 -15.05 -6.22 16.01
N ALA A 72 -14.42 -5.15 16.52
CA ALA A 72 -13.10 -4.76 16.05
C ALA A 72 -12.06 -5.85 16.39
N LEU A 73 -11.21 -6.18 15.41
CA LEU A 73 -10.04 -7.03 15.67
C LEU A 73 -9.04 -6.29 16.57
N PRO A 74 -8.23 -7.02 17.36
CA PRO A 74 -7.16 -6.42 18.13
C PRO A 74 -6.09 -5.76 17.25
N LEU A 75 -5.23 -4.95 17.87
CA LEU A 75 -4.12 -4.33 17.18
C LEU A 75 -3.02 -5.37 16.89
N ILE A 76 -2.45 -5.30 15.70
CA ILE A 76 -1.22 -6.03 15.34
C ILE A 76 -0.05 -5.23 15.92
N LEU A 77 0.67 -5.84 16.86
CA LEU A 77 1.77 -5.20 17.60
C LEU A 77 3.15 -5.80 17.32
N GLY A 78 3.19 -6.89 16.54
CA GLY A 78 4.43 -7.54 16.12
C GLY A 78 4.30 -8.20 14.75
N PRO A 79 5.30 -8.98 14.33
CA PRO A 79 5.34 -9.54 12.99
C PRO A 79 4.25 -10.60 12.76
N VAL A 80 3.57 -10.53 11.62
CA VAL A 80 2.48 -11.45 11.26
C VAL A 80 2.42 -11.68 9.74
N HIS A 81 2.07 -12.91 9.35
CA HIS A 81 1.71 -13.27 7.98
C HIS A 81 0.31 -13.87 7.98
N ILE A 82 -0.63 -13.15 7.39
CA ILE A 82 -2.04 -13.54 7.29
C ILE A 82 -2.32 -13.95 5.84
N LYS A 83 -2.74 -15.20 5.64
CA LYS A 83 -2.95 -15.79 4.31
C LYS A 83 -4.32 -16.44 4.17
N GLY A 84 -4.99 -16.21 3.05
CA GLY A 84 -6.21 -16.94 2.67
C GLY A 84 -5.93 -18.26 1.95
N ALA A 85 -6.69 -19.30 2.28
CA ALA A 85 -6.57 -20.66 1.75
C ALA A 85 -7.92 -21.31 1.37
N CYS A 86 -8.91 -20.50 1.01
CA CYS A 86 -10.22 -20.99 0.57
C CYS A 86 -10.09 -21.73 -0.78
N PRO A 87 -10.75 -22.88 -0.97
CA PRO A 87 -10.65 -23.63 -2.22
C PRO A 87 -11.17 -22.82 -3.43
N GLY A 88 -10.32 -22.65 -4.44
CA GLY A 88 -10.67 -22.00 -5.70
C GLY A 88 -10.99 -20.50 -5.64
N ARG A 89 -10.85 -19.85 -4.47
CA ARG A 89 -11.17 -18.43 -4.28
C ARG A 89 -10.36 -17.80 -3.15
N LYS A 90 -10.42 -16.48 -3.04
CA LYS A 90 -9.92 -15.76 -1.86
C LYS A 90 -10.90 -15.92 -0.70
N CYS A 91 -10.38 -16.12 0.52
CA CYS A 91 -11.21 -15.98 1.70
C CYS A 91 -11.56 -14.51 1.92
N VAL A 92 -12.77 -14.26 2.38
CA VAL A 92 -13.28 -12.92 2.67
C VAL A 92 -13.06 -12.60 4.14
N VAL A 93 -12.54 -11.42 4.42
CA VAL A 93 -12.67 -10.77 5.72
C VAL A 93 -13.51 -9.51 5.52
N ASP A 94 -14.74 -9.56 6.02
CA ASP A 94 -15.75 -8.53 5.86
C ASP A 94 -15.83 -7.68 7.13
N GLY A 95 -15.59 -6.37 7.01
CA GLY A 95 -15.71 -5.41 8.11
C GLY A 95 -17.13 -5.15 8.59
N GLY A 96 -18.14 -5.80 8.01
CA GLY A 96 -19.55 -5.71 8.37
C GLY A 96 -20.16 -4.32 8.16
N GLY A 97 -19.50 -3.46 7.38
CA GLY A 97 -19.88 -2.06 7.22
C GLY A 97 -19.64 -1.20 8.47
N LYS A 98 -18.94 -1.72 9.49
CA LYS A 98 -18.78 -1.08 10.81
C LYS A 98 -17.33 -0.96 11.27
N PHE A 99 -16.50 -1.96 10.96
CA PHE A 99 -15.16 -2.09 11.51
C PHE A 99 -14.08 -1.81 10.47
N GLY A 100 -12.89 -1.44 10.94
CA GLY A 100 -11.67 -1.68 10.16
C GLY A 100 -11.27 -3.14 10.27
N ILE A 101 -10.43 -3.64 9.35
CA ILE A 101 -10.02 -5.05 9.37
C ILE A 101 -8.69 -5.21 10.09
N PHE A 102 -7.56 -4.90 9.45
CA PHE A 102 -6.24 -5.05 10.04
C PHE A 102 -5.64 -3.70 10.42
N GLN A 103 -5.20 -3.58 11.67
CA GLN A 103 -4.76 -2.34 12.28
C GLN A 103 -3.41 -2.57 12.95
N ALA A 104 -2.32 -2.13 12.32
CA ALA A 104 -0.95 -2.34 12.80
C ALA A 104 -0.31 -1.01 13.25
N TYR A 105 0.09 -0.95 14.52
CA TYR A 105 0.49 0.32 15.20
C TYR A 105 1.87 0.26 15.87
N ALA A 106 2.69 -0.73 15.55
CA ALA A 106 4.06 -0.81 16.06
C ALA A 106 5.08 -0.13 15.13
N LEU A 107 6.30 0.09 15.64
CA LEU A 107 7.39 0.73 14.88
C LEU A 107 8.39 -0.31 14.32
N PRO A 108 8.88 -0.13 13.07
CA PRO A 108 10.02 -0.89 12.54
C PRO A 108 11.29 -0.75 13.42
N PRO A 109 12.20 -1.74 13.43
CA PRO A 109 12.17 -3.00 12.66
C PRO A 109 11.34 -4.11 13.31
N ARG A 110 10.62 -3.82 14.40
CA ARG A 110 9.96 -4.83 15.24
C ARG A 110 8.59 -5.28 14.73
N CYS A 111 8.12 -4.69 13.64
CA CYS A 111 6.81 -4.98 13.08
C CYS A 111 6.87 -5.04 11.55
N ALA A 112 6.42 -6.18 11.03
CA ALA A 112 6.25 -6.44 9.61
C ALA A 112 4.94 -7.22 9.42
N VAL A 113 4.10 -6.75 8.51
CA VAL A 113 2.79 -7.33 8.24
C VAL A 113 2.78 -7.84 6.81
N THR A 114 2.52 -9.13 6.61
CA THR A 114 2.25 -9.70 5.29
C THR A 114 0.80 -10.13 5.21
N ILE A 115 0.09 -9.68 4.18
CA ILE A 115 -1.30 -10.06 3.89
C ILE A 115 -1.34 -10.63 2.49
N GLU A 116 -1.83 -11.86 2.37
CA GLU A 116 -1.77 -12.62 1.12
C GLU A 116 -3.08 -13.33 0.79
N ASN A 117 -3.50 -13.27 -0.48
CA ASN A 117 -4.59 -14.09 -1.01
C ASN A 117 -5.96 -13.95 -0.30
N LEU A 118 -6.35 -12.71 0.03
CA LEU A 118 -7.60 -12.38 0.72
C LEU A 118 -8.45 -11.38 -0.05
N SER A 119 -9.76 -11.37 0.25
CA SER A 119 -10.66 -10.28 -0.11
C SER A 119 -11.02 -9.52 1.15
N LEU A 120 -10.65 -8.25 1.21
CA LEU A 120 -10.92 -7.36 2.34
C LEU A 120 -12.02 -6.38 1.95
N ILE A 121 -13.20 -6.54 2.55
CA ILE A 121 -14.41 -5.88 2.07
C ILE A 121 -15.19 -5.12 3.15
N ASN A 122 -15.95 -4.12 2.72
CA ASN A 122 -16.91 -3.36 3.53
C ASN A 122 -16.33 -2.81 4.85
N ALA A 123 -15.03 -2.49 4.88
CA ALA A 123 -14.43 -1.88 6.06
C ALA A 123 -14.83 -0.40 6.17
N LYS A 124 -15.38 0.01 7.33
CA LYS A 124 -15.85 1.39 7.55
C LYS A 124 -14.75 2.34 8.08
N LYS A 125 -13.63 1.78 8.53
CA LYS A 125 -12.47 2.52 9.06
C LYS A 125 -11.20 2.25 8.24
N GLY A 126 -11.37 1.78 7.00
CA GLY A 126 -10.29 1.26 6.16
C GLY A 126 -10.00 -0.21 6.41
N ALA A 127 -9.59 -0.94 5.38
CA ALA A 127 -9.31 -2.36 5.49
C ALA A 127 -7.97 -2.61 6.16
N VAL A 128 -6.94 -1.84 5.80
CA VAL A 128 -5.60 -1.98 6.38
C VAL A 128 -5.07 -0.62 6.79
N TYR A 129 -4.61 -0.51 8.03
CA TYR A 129 -3.76 0.58 8.47
C TYR A 129 -2.44 0.01 8.97
N SER A 130 -1.31 0.61 8.60
CA SER A 130 0.00 0.19 9.09
C SER A 130 0.98 1.35 9.29
N THR A 131 1.69 1.34 10.41
CA THR A 131 2.98 2.04 10.62
C THR A 131 4.19 1.11 10.50
N CYS A 132 3.93 -0.19 10.31
CA CYS A 132 4.90 -1.27 10.13
C CYS A 132 5.29 -1.45 8.67
N ASP A 133 6.39 -2.17 8.42
CA ASP A 133 6.67 -2.70 7.08
C ASP A 133 5.47 -3.52 6.59
N LEU A 134 5.04 -3.31 5.35
CA LEU A 134 3.80 -3.89 4.85
C LEU A 134 4.01 -4.56 3.50
N ARG A 135 3.65 -5.84 3.41
CA ARG A 135 3.59 -6.58 2.15
C ARG A 135 2.16 -7.03 1.91
N VAL A 136 1.58 -6.60 0.79
CA VAL A 136 0.22 -6.98 0.38
C VAL A 136 0.30 -7.63 -0.98
N ILE A 137 -0.03 -8.91 -1.05
CA ILE A 137 0.17 -9.72 -2.25
C ILE A 137 -1.13 -10.42 -2.61
N ASN A 138 -1.58 -10.24 -3.85
CA ASN A 138 -2.75 -10.94 -4.36
C ASN A 138 -4.00 -10.71 -3.50
N VAL A 139 -4.27 -9.45 -3.12
CA VAL A 139 -5.41 -9.07 -2.26
C VAL A 139 -6.43 -8.23 -3.04
N HIS A 140 -7.72 -8.47 -2.79
CA HIS A 140 -8.82 -7.67 -3.33
C HIS A 140 -9.41 -6.77 -2.24
N PHE A 141 -9.21 -5.45 -2.37
CA PHE A 141 -9.84 -4.44 -1.54
C PHE A 141 -11.11 -3.95 -2.23
N LYS A 142 -12.28 -4.26 -1.66
CA LYS A 142 -13.57 -3.95 -2.29
C LYS A 142 -14.53 -3.22 -1.36
N ARG A 143 -15.12 -2.11 -1.83
CA ARG A 143 -16.16 -1.36 -1.10
C ARG A 143 -15.75 -0.94 0.31
N ASN A 144 -14.45 -0.71 0.52
CA ASN A 144 -13.99 -0.13 1.79
C ASN A 144 -14.24 1.38 1.78
N ASN A 145 -14.83 1.88 2.86
CA ASN A 145 -15.27 3.25 2.98
C ASN A 145 -14.79 3.82 4.32
N GLY A 146 -13.83 4.72 4.32
CA GLY A 146 -13.27 5.26 5.56
C GLY A 146 -12.23 6.32 5.28
N GLN A 147 -11.07 6.22 5.94
CA GLN A 147 -9.93 7.07 5.61
C GLN A 147 -9.38 6.73 4.22
N SER A 148 -9.10 5.45 3.96
CA SER A 148 -8.69 4.84 2.68
C SER A 148 -8.89 3.32 2.77
N ALA A 149 -8.83 2.58 1.66
CA ALA A 149 -8.82 1.10 1.74
C ALA A 149 -7.56 0.58 2.45
N LEU A 150 -6.40 1.16 2.10
CA LEU A 150 -5.12 0.89 2.72
C LEU A 150 -4.44 2.23 3.09
N SER A 151 -4.10 2.38 4.36
CA SER A 151 -3.46 3.58 4.91
C SER A 151 -2.08 3.25 5.47
N LEU A 152 -1.09 4.05 5.12
CA LEU A 152 0.29 3.93 5.59
C LEU A 152 0.66 5.21 6.36
N GLY A 153 0.88 5.08 7.66
CA GLY A 153 1.10 6.19 8.59
C GLY A 153 2.56 6.64 8.74
N LEU A 154 2.76 7.62 9.64
CA LEU A 154 4.05 8.26 9.93
C LEU A 154 5.06 7.24 10.48
N GLY A 155 5.89 6.70 9.59
CA GLY A 155 6.97 5.77 9.91
C GLY A 155 7.92 5.60 8.73
N ALA A 156 9.07 4.96 8.94
CA ALA A 156 10.06 4.65 7.91
C ALA A 156 9.71 3.37 7.10
N ALA A 157 8.48 2.88 7.24
CA ALA A 157 8.06 1.57 6.78
C ALA A 157 8.22 1.38 5.27
N PHE A 158 8.86 0.30 4.88
CA PHE A 158 8.86 -0.17 3.51
C PHE A 158 7.54 -0.86 3.20
N TRP A 159 6.94 -0.50 2.08
CA TRP A 159 5.69 -1.10 1.67
C TRP A 159 5.73 -1.60 0.23
N HIS A 160 5.12 -2.76 0.02
CA HIS A 160 5.09 -3.45 -1.25
C HIS A 160 3.68 -3.98 -1.50
N VAL A 161 3.06 -3.53 -2.58
CA VAL A 161 1.73 -3.94 -3.02
C VAL A 161 1.87 -4.60 -4.39
N GLU A 162 1.45 -5.85 -4.50
CA GLU A 162 1.67 -6.63 -5.72
C GLU A 162 0.47 -7.51 -6.06
N ASP A 163 0.14 -7.59 -7.34
CA ASP A 163 -0.95 -8.42 -7.88
C ASP A 163 -2.32 -8.15 -7.19
N CYS A 164 -2.55 -6.91 -6.76
CA CYS A 164 -3.75 -6.53 -6.02
C CYS A 164 -4.83 -5.90 -6.91
N LEU A 165 -6.06 -5.88 -6.39
CA LEU A 165 -7.18 -5.13 -6.97
C LEU A 165 -7.79 -4.22 -5.90
N PHE A 166 -7.82 -2.91 -6.16
CA PHE A 166 -8.55 -1.93 -5.38
C PHE A 166 -9.76 -1.48 -6.18
N GLU A 167 -10.95 -1.94 -5.79
CA GLU A 167 -12.18 -1.72 -6.52
C GLU A 167 -13.23 -1.01 -5.66
N THR A 168 -13.77 0.11 -6.16
CA THR A 168 -14.91 0.81 -5.54
C THR A 168 -14.68 1.22 -4.08
N ASN A 169 -13.42 1.52 -3.71
CA ASN A 169 -13.11 2.03 -2.39
C ASN A 169 -13.29 3.55 -2.34
N SER A 170 -13.66 4.07 -1.17
CA SER A 170 -13.97 5.49 -0.98
C SER A 170 -13.28 6.05 0.26
N ALA A 171 -12.71 7.24 0.10
CA ALA A 171 -12.17 8.08 1.16
C ALA A 171 -12.94 9.41 1.21
N SER A 172 -13.35 9.86 2.39
CA SER A 172 -13.84 11.25 2.54
C SER A 172 -12.70 12.27 2.37
N GLY A 173 -11.49 11.87 2.73
CA GLY A 173 -10.25 12.62 2.50
C GLY A 173 -9.60 12.25 1.17
N SER A 174 -8.31 11.93 1.23
CA SER A 174 -7.47 11.60 0.06
C SER A 174 -7.19 10.10 -0.06
N GLY A 175 -6.86 9.61 -1.26
CA GLY A 175 -6.40 8.24 -1.46
C GLY A 175 -7.51 7.19 -1.29
N GLY A 176 -8.50 7.17 -2.18
CA GLY A 176 -9.63 6.24 -2.08
C GLY A 176 -9.22 4.77 -1.96
N GLY A 177 -8.19 4.37 -2.73
CA GLY A 177 -7.52 3.08 -2.60
C GLY A 177 -6.42 3.11 -1.54
N ILE A 178 -5.38 3.91 -1.77
CA ILE A 178 -4.21 4.00 -0.90
C ILE A 178 -3.94 5.45 -0.48
N PHE A 179 -3.73 5.65 0.82
CA PHE A 179 -3.17 6.88 1.37
C PHE A 179 -1.84 6.60 2.06
N VAL A 180 -0.82 7.34 1.67
CA VAL A 180 0.52 7.28 2.26
C VAL A 180 0.83 8.63 2.89
N SER A 181 1.16 8.61 4.18
CA SER A 181 1.75 9.72 4.93
C SER A 181 2.96 9.20 5.70
N SER A 182 4.08 9.04 5.02
CA SER A 182 5.19 8.19 5.49
C SER A 182 6.56 8.80 5.14
N PHE A 183 7.56 8.43 5.95
CA PHE A 183 8.99 8.62 5.65
C PHE A 183 9.56 7.38 4.91
N GLY A 184 8.77 6.36 4.66
CA GLY A 184 9.20 5.14 4.00
C GLY A 184 9.18 5.24 2.48
N GLN A 185 9.73 4.22 1.84
CA GLN A 185 9.67 4.01 0.40
C GLN A 185 8.64 2.93 0.08
N GLY A 186 8.15 2.90 -1.16
CA GLY A 186 7.32 1.77 -1.54
C GLY A 186 7.06 1.58 -3.01
N ARG A 187 6.47 0.43 -3.31
CA ARG A 187 6.24 -0.03 -4.67
C ARG A 187 4.85 -0.63 -4.82
N ILE A 188 4.24 -0.31 -5.96
CA ILE A 188 3.02 -0.93 -6.45
C ILE A 188 3.32 -1.61 -7.78
N VAL A 189 3.02 -2.91 -7.87
CA VAL A 189 3.34 -3.75 -9.03
C VAL A 189 2.12 -4.52 -9.48
N ARG A 190 1.87 -4.59 -10.80
CA ARG A 190 0.83 -5.46 -11.41
C ARG A 190 -0.53 -5.35 -10.69
N THR A 191 -0.89 -4.13 -10.32
CA THR A 191 -2.07 -3.85 -9.48
C THR A 191 -3.05 -3.00 -10.27
N THR A 192 -4.34 -3.17 -10.01
CA THR A 192 -5.39 -2.37 -10.63
C THR A 192 -6.13 -1.54 -9.59
N PHE A 193 -6.29 -0.25 -9.86
CA PHE A 193 -7.18 0.66 -9.14
C PHE A 193 -8.36 1.00 -10.05
N LYS A 194 -9.54 0.48 -9.69
CA LYS A 194 -10.76 0.65 -10.47
C LYS A 194 -11.83 1.36 -9.67
N SER A 195 -12.34 2.45 -10.21
CA SER A 195 -13.51 3.16 -9.65
C SER A 195 -13.36 3.56 -8.19
N ASN A 196 -12.14 3.87 -7.74
CA ASN A 196 -11.92 4.39 -6.39
C ASN A 196 -12.19 5.90 -6.35
N LYS A 197 -12.64 6.38 -5.18
CA LYS A 197 -13.04 7.77 -4.98
C LYS A 197 -12.37 8.39 -3.76
N ALA A 198 -11.87 9.60 -3.91
CA ALA A 198 -11.42 10.46 -2.82
C ALA A 198 -12.22 11.77 -2.83
N GLY A 199 -12.64 12.25 -1.67
CA GLY A 199 -13.25 13.58 -1.52
C GLY A 199 -12.26 14.73 -1.78
N GLU A 200 -10.96 14.46 -1.62
CA GLU A 200 -9.89 15.42 -1.84
C GLU A 200 -8.98 14.99 -2.99
N ASP A 201 -7.72 14.66 -2.72
CA ASP A 201 -6.71 14.42 -3.75
C ASP A 201 -6.43 12.92 -3.93
N GLY A 202 -6.03 12.51 -5.14
CA GLY A 202 -5.63 11.13 -5.42
C GLY A 202 -6.78 10.14 -5.31
N GLY A 203 -7.67 10.10 -6.31
CA GLY A 203 -8.87 9.26 -6.28
C GLY A 203 -8.56 7.78 -6.02
N ALA A 204 -7.45 7.29 -6.57
CA ALA A 204 -6.87 5.99 -6.26
C ALA A 204 -5.80 6.10 -5.17
N VAL A 205 -4.75 6.90 -5.41
CA VAL A 205 -3.55 6.92 -4.57
C VAL A 205 -3.17 8.35 -4.23
N ARG A 206 -2.96 8.60 -2.94
CA ARG A 206 -2.38 9.83 -2.42
C ARG A 206 -1.07 9.50 -1.72
N ILE A 207 0.02 10.16 -2.12
CA ILE A 207 1.33 10.03 -1.46
C ILE A 207 1.78 11.38 -0.92
N PHE A 208 1.86 11.48 0.41
CA PHE A 208 2.47 12.58 1.14
C PHE A 208 3.73 12.07 1.85
N THR A 209 4.89 12.63 1.51
CA THR A 209 6.15 12.28 2.18
C THR A 209 6.70 13.45 3.00
N HIS A 210 7.41 13.12 4.08
CA HIS A 210 7.86 14.05 5.11
C HIS A 210 9.39 14.26 5.11
N GLY A 211 9.99 14.63 3.97
CA GLY A 211 11.37 15.15 3.97
C GLY A 211 12.48 14.11 3.87
N ASN A 212 12.29 13.07 3.06
CA ASN A 212 13.41 12.26 2.59
C ASN A 212 13.31 11.92 1.10
N SER A 213 14.43 11.51 0.52
CA SER A 213 14.55 11.10 -0.89
C SER A 213 13.87 9.76 -1.17
N ALA A 214 12.70 9.49 -0.57
CA ALA A 214 11.97 8.25 -0.73
C ALA A 214 11.64 7.98 -2.20
N GLY A 215 11.77 6.71 -2.58
CA GLY A 215 11.41 6.20 -3.90
C GLY A 215 10.00 5.60 -3.87
N TYR A 216 9.13 6.11 -4.73
CA TYR A 216 7.83 5.50 -5.00
C TYR A 216 7.77 4.98 -6.43
N VAL A 217 7.47 3.70 -6.57
CA VAL A 217 7.44 3.05 -7.88
C VAL A 217 6.06 2.48 -8.18
N PHE A 218 5.53 2.84 -9.35
CA PHE A 218 4.35 2.25 -9.96
C PHE A 218 4.81 1.53 -11.22
N ASP A 219 4.64 0.21 -11.26
CA ASP A 219 5.08 -0.61 -12.39
C ASP A 219 4.00 -1.58 -12.83
N ARG A 220 3.58 -1.51 -14.10
CA ARG A 220 2.47 -2.31 -14.64
C ARG A 220 1.18 -2.10 -13.85
N VAL A 221 0.88 -0.84 -13.51
CA VAL A 221 -0.32 -0.47 -12.76
C VAL A 221 -1.39 0.06 -13.71
N ILE A 222 -2.65 -0.32 -13.47
CA ILE A 222 -3.79 0.22 -14.20
C ILE A 222 -4.59 1.11 -13.26
N PHE A 223 -4.78 2.37 -13.62
CA PHE A 223 -5.68 3.30 -12.97
C PHE A 223 -6.87 3.56 -13.90
N ASP A 224 -8.01 2.98 -13.57
CA ASP A 224 -9.22 3.07 -14.38
C ASP A 224 -10.37 3.71 -13.61
N SER A 225 -10.91 4.80 -14.16
CA SER A 225 -12.16 5.42 -13.71
C SER A 225 -12.12 5.89 -12.25
N ASN A 226 -10.95 6.29 -11.74
CA ASN A 226 -10.81 6.82 -10.39
C ASN A 226 -11.16 8.30 -10.35
N THR A 227 -11.72 8.78 -9.22
CA THR A 227 -12.19 10.16 -9.09
C THR A 227 -11.66 10.83 -7.83
N ALA A 228 -11.04 12.00 -7.99
CA ALA A 228 -10.65 12.90 -6.92
C ALA A 228 -11.58 14.12 -6.91
N GLY A 229 -12.00 14.56 -5.72
CA GLY A 229 -12.76 15.80 -5.57
C GLY A 229 -11.93 17.07 -5.83
N LYS A 230 -10.61 16.99 -5.71
CA LYS A 230 -9.65 18.08 -5.93
C LYS A 230 -8.69 17.74 -7.07
N ARG A 231 -7.47 17.25 -6.79
CA ARG A 231 -6.40 17.06 -7.79
C ARG A 231 -5.98 15.61 -7.93
N GLY A 232 -5.40 15.25 -9.06
CA GLY A 232 -4.86 13.91 -9.29
C GLY A 232 -5.98 12.86 -9.30
N GLY A 233 -6.79 12.84 -10.36
CA GLY A 233 -7.98 11.98 -10.42
C GLY A 233 -7.68 10.51 -10.14
N ALA A 234 -6.52 10.01 -10.58
CA ALA A 234 -5.96 8.75 -10.08
C ALA A 234 -4.95 8.98 -8.96
N VAL A 235 -3.86 9.70 -9.25
CA VAL A 235 -2.68 9.76 -8.39
C VAL A 235 -2.34 11.20 -8.07
N PHE A 236 -2.15 11.49 -6.78
CA PHE A 236 -1.59 12.76 -6.32
C PHE A 236 -0.36 12.51 -5.44
N VAL A 237 0.77 13.13 -5.79
CA VAL A 237 2.01 13.04 -5.03
C VAL A 237 2.48 14.43 -4.59
N SER A 238 2.83 14.55 -3.31
CA SER A 238 3.43 15.75 -2.72
C SER A 238 4.57 15.39 -1.77
N GLY A 239 5.69 16.10 -1.87
CA GLY A 239 6.78 16.02 -0.91
C GLY A 239 6.88 17.26 -0.02
N THR A 240 8.05 17.45 0.57
CA THR A 240 8.49 18.69 1.23
C THR A 240 9.62 19.34 0.44
N ILE A 241 9.98 20.58 0.77
CA ILE A 241 11.07 21.29 0.11
C ILE A 241 12.47 20.76 0.51
N ASP A 242 12.56 19.97 1.59
CA ASP A 242 13.84 19.55 2.16
C ASP A 242 14.54 18.47 1.34
N ALA A 243 13.76 17.56 0.72
CA ALA A 243 14.28 16.50 -0.13
C ALA A 243 13.26 16.08 -1.19
N PRO A 244 13.64 16.08 -2.49
CA PRO A 244 12.70 15.71 -3.55
C PRO A 244 12.40 14.21 -3.53
N VAL A 245 11.12 13.88 -3.44
CA VAL A 245 10.62 12.51 -3.56
C VAL A 245 10.82 12.00 -4.98
N LYS A 246 11.34 10.79 -5.13
CA LYS A 246 11.58 10.18 -6.44
C LYS A 246 10.40 9.30 -6.82
N VAL A 247 9.70 9.64 -7.89
CA VAL A 247 8.56 8.89 -8.41
C VAL A 247 8.96 8.23 -9.74
N LEU A 248 8.74 6.93 -9.86
CA LEU A 248 8.82 6.22 -11.14
C LEU A 248 7.46 5.63 -11.47
N VAL A 249 6.88 6.07 -12.58
CA VAL A 249 5.71 5.45 -13.18
C VAL A 249 6.17 4.74 -14.45
N SER A 250 5.99 3.42 -14.51
CA SER A 250 6.52 2.60 -15.59
C SER A 250 5.49 1.60 -16.08
N ARG A 251 5.41 1.39 -17.41
CA ARG A 251 4.57 0.36 -18.04
C ARG A 251 3.11 0.38 -17.58
N SER A 252 2.60 1.57 -17.24
CA SER A 252 1.31 1.75 -16.57
C SER A 252 0.28 2.38 -17.51
N ARG A 253 -1.00 2.36 -17.12
CA ARG A 253 -2.10 2.92 -17.90
C ARG A 253 -3.02 3.76 -17.02
N PHE A 254 -3.39 4.95 -17.49
CA PHE A 254 -4.34 5.84 -16.84
C PHE A 254 -5.54 6.07 -17.77
N LEU A 255 -6.69 5.52 -17.39
CA LEU A 255 -7.90 5.51 -18.19
C LEU A 255 -9.05 6.18 -17.41
N ASN A 256 -9.75 7.11 -18.05
CA ASN A 256 -10.99 7.71 -17.57
C ASN A 256 -10.94 8.28 -16.14
N ASN A 257 -9.77 8.71 -15.67
CA ASN A 257 -9.64 9.26 -14.32
C ASN A 257 -10.06 10.73 -14.30
N VAL A 258 -10.67 11.16 -13.19
CA VAL A 258 -11.31 12.49 -13.10
C VAL A 258 -10.84 13.25 -11.86
N ALA A 259 -10.27 14.43 -12.06
CA ALA A 259 -10.08 15.45 -11.03
C ALA A 259 -11.23 16.47 -11.13
N ALA A 260 -12.26 16.30 -10.31
CA ALA A 260 -13.52 17.05 -10.45
C ALA A 260 -13.38 18.53 -10.05
N GLY A 261 -12.52 18.83 -9.08
CA GLY A 261 -12.37 20.17 -8.50
C GLY A 261 -11.06 20.87 -8.84
N GLY A 262 -10.14 20.23 -9.56
CA GLY A 262 -8.79 20.73 -9.79
C GLY A 262 -8.06 20.06 -10.94
N ALA A 263 -6.75 20.29 -10.99
CA ALA A 263 -5.86 19.88 -12.07
C ALA A 263 -5.39 18.41 -11.96
N GLY A 264 -4.94 17.85 -13.09
CA GLY A 264 -4.32 16.52 -13.15
C GLY A 264 -5.37 15.41 -13.13
N GLY A 265 -6.07 15.18 -14.24
CA GLY A 265 -7.12 14.16 -14.31
C GLY A 265 -6.57 12.75 -14.09
N ALA A 266 -5.37 12.45 -14.61
CA ALA A 266 -4.66 11.22 -14.26
C ALA A 266 -3.71 11.42 -13.07
N LEU A 267 -2.65 12.22 -13.27
CA LEU A 267 -1.55 12.38 -12.33
C LEU A 267 -1.35 13.86 -11.99
N ALA A 268 -1.27 14.17 -10.70
CA ALA A 268 -0.83 15.47 -10.22
C ALA A 268 0.40 15.31 -9.32
N LEU A 269 1.43 16.10 -9.62
CA LEU A 269 2.67 16.19 -8.85
C LEU A 269 2.78 17.61 -8.29
N THR A 270 3.20 17.76 -7.03
CA THR A 270 3.42 19.08 -6.41
C THR A 270 4.81 19.23 -5.80
N VAL A 271 5.02 20.28 -5.01
CA VAL A 271 6.29 20.63 -4.35
C VAL A 271 7.11 19.40 -3.90
N GLY A 272 8.42 19.47 -4.15
CA GLY A 272 9.37 18.46 -3.68
C GLY A 272 9.23 17.11 -4.39
N THR A 273 8.85 17.06 -5.67
CA THR A 273 8.78 15.80 -6.44
C THR A 273 9.69 15.82 -7.65
N ASP A 274 10.37 14.70 -7.91
CA ASP A 274 10.97 14.38 -9.21
C ASP A 274 10.35 13.12 -9.75
N ALA A 275 9.96 13.13 -11.03
CA ALA A 275 9.25 12.01 -11.63
C ALA A 275 9.88 11.53 -12.93
N ARG A 276 9.80 10.22 -13.14
CA ARG A 276 10.06 9.54 -14.40
C ARG A 276 8.80 8.80 -14.81
N ILE A 277 8.26 9.12 -15.97
CA ILE A 277 7.05 8.50 -16.54
C ILE A 277 7.49 7.80 -17.82
N CYS A 278 7.67 6.49 -17.73
CA CYS A 278 8.32 5.67 -18.75
C CYS A 278 7.34 4.62 -19.29
N ASP A 279 7.29 4.41 -20.60
CA ASP A 279 6.49 3.34 -21.22
C ASP A 279 5.03 3.33 -20.74
N THR A 280 4.47 4.51 -20.43
CA THR A 280 3.20 4.66 -19.72
C THR A 280 2.20 5.38 -20.61
N SER A 281 1.01 4.79 -20.76
CA SER A 281 -0.11 5.42 -21.46
C SER A 281 -0.86 6.32 -20.48
N VAL A 282 -0.55 7.61 -20.53
CA VAL A 282 -1.27 8.67 -19.79
C VAL A 282 -2.11 9.53 -20.72
N ALA A 283 -1.58 9.91 -21.89
CA ALA A 283 -2.29 10.64 -22.93
C ALA A 283 -3.29 9.73 -23.68
N GLY A 284 -4.39 10.32 -24.17
CA GLY A 284 -5.44 9.60 -24.90
C GLY A 284 -6.27 8.63 -24.07
N GLY A 285 -6.09 8.64 -22.73
CA GLY A 285 -6.79 7.75 -21.82
C GLY A 285 -8.21 8.18 -21.44
N GLY A 286 -8.71 9.32 -21.95
CA GLY A 286 -10.01 9.87 -21.56
C GLY A 286 -10.02 10.50 -20.16
N ASN A 287 -8.85 10.82 -19.61
CA ASN A 287 -8.74 11.49 -18.31
C ASN A 287 -9.27 12.93 -18.40
N ARG A 288 -9.81 13.47 -17.29
CA ARG A 288 -10.44 14.79 -17.25
C ARG A 288 -10.06 15.55 -15.97
N ALA A 289 -9.76 16.82 -16.11
CA ALA A 289 -9.49 17.76 -15.02
C ALA A 289 -10.43 18.95 -15.10
N LYS A 290 -10.65 19.63 -13.98
CA LYS A 290 -11.43 20.87 -13.96
C LYS A 290 -10.75 21.93 -14.82
N GLY A 291 -11.51 22.51 -15.74
CA GLY A 291 -11.02 23.56 -16.65
C GLY A 291 -9.91 23.09 -17.58
N ASP A 292 -9.85 21.79 -17.87
CA ASP A 292 -8.83 21.16 -18.71
C ASP A 292 -7.39 21.43 -18.27
N GLN A 293 -7.19 21.70 -16.98
CA GLN A 293 -5.88 21.95 -16.37
C GLN A 293 -5.11 20.63 -16.20
N GLY A 294 -4.56 20.14 -17.31
CA GLY A 294 -3.79 18.90 -17.34
C GLY A 294 -4.73 17.73 -17.14
N ASN A 295 -5.54 17.45 -18.17
CA ASN A 295 -6.42 16.28 -18.18
C ASN A 295 -5.62 15.01 -17.91
N ASP A 296 -4.38 14.95 -18.41
CA ASP A 296 -3.46 13.85 -18.15
C ASP A 296 -2.57 14.16 -16.96
N VAL A 297 -1.69 15.16 -17.07
CA VAL A 297 -0.68 15.44 -16.05
C VAL A 297 -0.72 16.91 -15.62
N ALA A 298 -0.66 17.14 -14.31
CA ALA A 298 -0.48 18.48 -13.74
C ALA A 298 0.76 18.56 -12.85
N LEU A 299 1.58 19.59 -13.07
CA LEU A 299 2.76 19.94 -12.29
C LEU A 299 2.48 21.23 -11.53
N LEU A 300 2.29 21.12 -10.22
CA LEU A 300 1.77 22.18 -9.37
C LEU A 300 2.85 22.67 -8.41
N ASN A 301 2.99 23.99 -8.20
CA ASN A 301 3.86 24.56 -7.16
C ASN A 301 5.28 23.93 -7.11
N GLY A 302 5.88 23.59 -8.26
CA GLY A 302 7.18 22.94 -8.35
C GLY A 302 8.36 23.90 -8.51
N ASN A 303 8.17 25.15 -8.08
CA ASN A 303 9.08 26.29 -8.25
C ASN A 303 10.03 26.53 -7.07
N TYR A 304 10.22 25.52 -6.22
CA TYR A 304 11.12 25.55 -5.06
C TYR A 304 12.46 24.91 -5.42
N HIS A 305 13.51 25.20 -4.66
CA HIS A 305 14.80 24.50 -4.80
C HIS A 305 14.83 23.22 -3.95
N PRO A 306 15.27 22.06 -4.50
CA PRO A 306 15.60 21.84 -5.92
C PRO A 306 14.33 21.85 -6.81
N LEU A 307 14.47 22.40 -8.02
CA LEU A 307 13.35 22.50 -8.97
C LEU A 307 12.80 21.13 -9.33
N MET A 308 11.47 21.04 -9.41
CA MET A 308 10.76 19.83 -9.84
C MET A 308 11.25 19.41 -11.22
N LEU A 309 11.70 18.16 -11.34
CA LEU A 309 12.19 17.59 -12.59
C LEU A 309 11.34 16.39 -13.03
N VAL A 310 10.73 16.50 -14.21
CA VAL A 310 9.86 15.46 -14.77
C VAL A 310 10.38 14.99 -16.13
N TYR A 311 10.57 13.67 -16.26
CA TYR A 311 10.98 13.02 -17.49
C TYR A 311 9.86 12.15 -18.06
N PHE A 312 9.62 12.27 -19.36
CA PHE A 312 8.85 11.30 -20.14
C PHE A 312 9.78 10.45 -21.01
N CYS A 313 9.56 9.14 -21.01
CA CYS A 313 10.39 8.17 -21.72
C CYS A 313 9.55 7.08 -22.41
N PRO A 314 10.03 6.49 -23.52
CA PRO A 314 11.24 6.85 -24.26
C PRO A 314 11.06 8.10 -25.12
N ALA A 315 9.83 8.60 -25.27
CA ALA A 315 9.50 9.78 -26.05
C ALA A 315 8.46 10.66 -25.36
N LYS A 316 8.24 11.85 -25.91
CA LYS A 316 7.09 12.68 -25.56
C LYS A 316 5.79 11.94 -25.94
N PRO A 317 4.81 11.77 -25.04
CA PRO A 317 3.51 11.22 -25.43
C PRO A 317 2.78 12.17 -26.37
N ASP A 318 2.23 11.60 -27.45
CA ASP A 318 1.40 12.36 -28.39
C ASP A 318 0.15 12.88 -27.70
N ASN A 319 -0.23 14.13 -28.01
CA ASN A 319 -1.42 14.80 -27.47
C ASN A 319 -1.52 14.81 -25.93
N LEU A 320 -0.36 14.80 -25.24
CA LEU A 320 -0.33 14.94 -23.79
C LEU A 320 -0.96 16.26 -23.33
N SER A 321 -2.04 16.17 -22.56
CA SER A 321 -2.59 17.31 -21.82
C SER A 321 -1.77 17.53 -20.54
N LEU A 322 -0.76 18.38 -20.65
CA LEU A 322 0.13 18.77 -19.56
C LEU A 322 -0.17 20.19 -19.10
N TYR A 323 -0.47 20.34 -17.81
CA TYR A 323 -0.57 21.65 -17.17
C TYR A 323 0.59 21.88 -16.20
N VAL A 324 1.18 23.06 -16.25
CA VAL A 324 2.22 23.50 -15.34
C VAL A 324 1.77 24.82 -14.73
N THR A 325 1.70 24.91 -13.40
CA THR A 325 1.31 26.15 -12.73
C THR A 325 2.29 27.27 -13.11
N PRO A 326 1.81 28.46 -13.52
CA PRO A 326 2.68 29.61 -13.78
C PRO A 326 3.52 29.98 -12.56
N ALA A 327 4.84 30.12 -12.75
CA ALA A 327 5.78 30.52 -11.72
C ALA A 327 7.03 31.17 -12.35
N LEU A 328 7.77 31.96 -11.58
CA LEU A 328 9.05 32.56 -12.02
C LEU A 328 10.05 31.50 -12.46
N ASN A 329 10.14 30.39 -11.72
CA ASN A 329 10.98 29.24 -12.02
C ASN A 329 10.09 28.00 -12.15
N PRO A 330 9.50 27.72 -13.32
CA PRO A 330 8.59 26.59 -13.46
C PRO A 330 9.33 25.23 -13.43
N PRO A 331 8.61 24.14 -13.14
CA PRO A 331 9.11 22.77 -13.28
C PRO A 331 9.84 22.51 -14.61
N ILE A 332 10.92 21.74 -14.56
CA ILE A 332 11.67 21.33 -15.74
C ILE A 332 11.06 20.05 -16.28
N VAL A 333 10.55 20.11 -17.51
CA VAL A 333 10.03 18.95 -18.23
C VAL A 333 11.01 18.54 -19.33
N ARG A 334 11.32 17.25 -19.38
CA ARG A 334 12.26 16.65 -20.32
C ARG A 334 11.64 15.43 -20.99
N TYR A 335 12.08 15.17 -22.21
CA TYR A 335 11.65 14.05 -23.04
C TYR A 335 12.89 13.25 -23.46
N ASN A 336 12.68 12.04 -23.98
CA ASN A 336 13.74 11.21 -24.56
C ASN A 336 14.87 10.83 -23.57
N SER A 337 14.55 10.70 -22.29
CA SER A 337 15.55 10.25 -21.32
C SER A 337 15.84 8.75 -21.50
N GLN A 338 17.12 8.40 -21.68
CA GLN A 338 17.55 7.00 -21.62
C GLN A 338 17.53 6.43 -20.19
N VAL A 339 17.31 7.27 -19.18
CA VAL A 339 17.29 6.86 -17.78
C VAL A 339 15.85 6.49 -17.39
N CYS A 340 15.42 5.29 -17.78
CA CYS A 340 14.12 4.72 -17.44
C CYS A 340 14.12 3.94 -16.11
N THR A 341 15.26 3.90 -15.40
CA THR A 341 15.43 3.16 -14.15
C THR A 341 15.86 4.09 -13.02
N LEU A 342 15.26 3.92 -11.84
CA LEU A 342 15.80 4.48 -10.61
C LEU A 342 16.91 3.52 -10.13
N ARG A 343 18.17 3.75 -10.55
CA ARG A 343 19.34 2.92 -10.18
C ARG A 343 19.43 2.63 -8.68
N ASN A 344 18.91 3.54 -7.84
CA ASN A 344 18.98 3.44 -6.38
C ASN A 344 17.73 2.82 -5.72
N VAL A 345 16.60 2.68 -6.42
CA VAL A 345 15.37 2.10 -5.83
C VAL A 345 15.19 0.63 -6.22
N GLN A 346 15.72 0.19 -7.37
CA GLN A 346 15.69 -1.24 -7.69
C GLN A 346 16.72 -2.06 -6.89
N ARG A 347 17.94 -1.56 -6.64
CA ARG A 347 19.00 -2.34 -5.98
C ARG A 347 18.81 -2.55 -4.47
N GLN A 348 18.12 -1.65 -3.77
CA GLN A 348 18.07 -1.70 -2.30
C GLN A 348 17.09 -2.74 -1.73
N TYR A 349 16.19 -3.33 -2.54
CA TYR A 349 15.16 -4.28 -2.05
C TYR A 349 15.32 -5.72 -2.52
N TYR A 350 16.18 -6.00 -3.51
CA TYR A 350 16.46 -7.40 -3.89
C TYR A 350 17.23 -8.17 -2.80
N TYR A 351 17.80 -7.50 -1.80
CA TYR A 351 18.60 -8.13 -0.74
C TYR A 351 17.86 -8.41 0.59
N SER A 352 16.55 -8.15 0.70
CA SER A 352 15.80 -8.38 1.95
C SER A 352 14.95 -9.66 1.96
N THR A 353 15.06 -10.54 0.95
CA THR A 353 14.19 -11.74 0.82
C THR A 353 14.86 -13.06 1.19
N SER A 354 15.91 -13.02 2.02
CA SER A 354 16.45 -14.23 2.62
C SER A 354 16.73 -13.96 4.10
N LEU A 355 15.76 -14.32 4.95
CA LEU A 355 15.91 -15.01 6.23
C LEU A 355 14.53 -15.37 6.80
#